data_AF-A0A1W2FTA7-F1
#
_entry.id   AF-A0A1W2FTA7-F1
#
_cell.length_a   1.000
_cell.length_b   1.000
_cell.length_c   1.000
_cell.angle_alpha   90.00
_cell.angle_beta   90.00
_cell.angle_gamma   90.00
#
_symmetry.space_group_name_H-M   'P 1'
#
loop_
_entity.id
_entity.type
_entity.pdbx_description
1 polymer ?
#
loop_
_entity_poly.entity_id
_entity_poly.type
_entity_poly.pdbx_seq_one_letter_code
_entity_poly.pdbx_strand_id
1 'polypeptide(L)'
;MDYLEIFKMARDRPRMLGLDGSFVAAAAFVNGCDAGNSWRLLDGFREWLATGLGDGANLSWQALVVRHSLSGGSPNSPAELVGEGENSVAVARLFELLEEFWEVRQKRSLAGIFAQYTKVFG
;
A
#
# COMPACT_ATOMS: atom_id res chain seq x y z
N MET A 1 -3.05 6.59 -18.18
CA MET A 1 -3.42 5.24 -17.73
C MET A 1 -4.18 5.41 -16.43
N ASP A 2 -5.35 4.77 -16.30
CA ASP A 2 -6.12 4.83 -15.06
C ASP A 2 -5.63 3.73 -14.11
N TYR A 3 -4.79 4.12 -13.14
CA TYR A 3 -4.20 3.17 -12.19
C TYR A 3 -5.22 2.67 -11.16
N LEU A 4 -6.30 3.42 -10.91
CA LEU A 4 -7.32 2.97 -9.96
C LEU A 4 -8.07 1.76 -10.55
N GLU A 5 -8.42 1.82 -11.84
CA GLU A 5 -9.00 0.68 -12.55
C GLU A 5 -8.05 -0.52 -12.60
N ILE A 6 -6.75 -0.29 -12.78
CA ILE A 6 -5.75 -1.37 -12.75
C ILE A 6 -5.65 -2.02 -11.37
N PHE A 7 -5.64 -1.22 -10.30
CA PHE A 7 -5.58 -1.73 -8.93
C PHE A 7 -6.87 -2.47 -8.53
N LYS A 8 -8.03 -1.99 -8.97
CA LYS A 8 -9.30 -2.74 -8.85
C LYS A 8 -9.23 -4.07 -9.59
N MET A 9 -8.71 -4.08 -10.81
CA MET A 9 -8.51 -5.33 -11.57
C MET A 9 -7.52 -6.27 -10.87
N ALA A 10 -6.46 -5.75 -10.26
CA ALA A 10 -5.49 -6.54 -9.51
C ALA A 10 -6.11 -7.18 -8.25
N ARG A 11 -7.03 -6.48 -7.57
CA ARG A 11 -7.81 -7.02 -6.45
C ARG A 11 -8.81 -8.09 -6.91
N ASP A 12 -9.60 -7.78 -7.92
CA ASP A 12 -10.77 -8.59 -8.28
C ASP A 12 -10.40 -9.75 -9.23
N ARG A 13 -9.32 -9.60 -10.02
CA ARG A 13 -8.86 -10.55 -11.05
C ARG A 13 -7.33 -10.67 -11.10
N PRO A 14 -6.65 -11.01 -9.98
CA PRO A 14 -5.19 -11.00 -9.88
C PRO A 14 -4.48 -11.83 -10.98
N ARG A 15 -5.05 -12.98 -11.34
CA ARG A 15 -4.49 -13.87 -12.37
C ARG A 15 -4.42 -13.27 -13.78
N MET A 16 -5.27 -12.28 -14.10
CA MET A 16 -5.19 -11.58 -15.39
C MET A 16 -3.93 -10.73 -15.53
N LEU A 17 -3.34 -10.35 -14.40
CA LEU A 17 -2.12 -9.53 -14.33
C LEU A 17 -0.89 -10.37 -13.93
N GLY A 18 -1.00 -11.70 -13.94
CA GLY A 18 0.07 -12.61 -13.56
C GLY A 18 0.36 -12.66 -12.06
N LEU A 19 -0.56 -12.16 -11.22
CA LEU A 19 -0.41 -12.24 -9.76
C LEU A 19 -0.82 -13.61 -9.25
N ASP A 20 0.02 -14.20 -8.40
CA ASP A 20 -0.14 -15.55 -7.84
C ASP A 20 -0.86 -15.57 -6.48
N GLY A 21 -1.27 -14.40 -5.98
CA GLY A 21 -1.92 -14.24 -4.67
C GLY A 21 -0.93 -13.98 -3.52
N SER A 22 0.38 -14.03 -3.78
CA SER A 22 1.38 -13.62 -2.79
C SER A 22 1.43 -12.09 -2.67
N PHE A 23 1.64 -11.62 -1.44
CA PHE A 23 1.81 -10.20 -1.18
C PHE A 23 3.08 -9.65 -1.83
N VAL A 24 4.14 -10.45 -1.92
CA VAL A 24 5.39 -10.07 -2.58
C VAL A 24 5.17 -9.80 -4.07
N ALA A 25 4.44 -10.67 -4.79
CA ALA A 25 4.13 -10.45 -6.20
C ALA A 25 3.24 -9.21 -6.39
N ALA A 26 2.22 -9.03 -5.56
CA ALA A 26 1.36 -7.86 -5.61
C ALA A 26 2.14 -6.55 -5.32
N ALA A 27 3.03 -6.57 -4.34
CA ALA A 27 3.86 -5.42 -4.01
C ALA A 27 4.88 -5.10 -5.11
N ALA A 28 5.48 -6.12 -5.73
CA ALA A 28 6.37 -5.96 -6.87
C ALA A 28 5.63 -5.36 -8.09
N PHE A 29 4.40 -5.79 -8.34
CA PHE A 29 3.55 -5.22 -9.39
C PHE A 29 3.28 -3.73 -9.15
N VAL A 30 2.88 -3.35 -7.93
CA VAL A 30 2.64 -1.93 -7.58
C VAL A 30 3.91 -1.10 -7.70
N ASN A 31 5.06 -1.61 -7.24
CA ASN A 31 6.36 -0.97 -7.44
C ASN A 31 6.70 -0.81 -8.93
N GLY A 32 6.39 -1.81 -9.76
CA GLY A 32 6.58 -1.72 -11.21
C GLY A 32 5.73 -0.62 -11.85
N CYS A 33 4.48 -0.47 -11.40
CA CYS A 33 3.65 0.67 -11.80
C CYS A 33 4.30 1.99 -11.39
N ASP A 34 4.76 2.12 -10.15
CA ASP A 34 5.41 3.35 -9.68
C ASP A 34 6.68 3.69 -10.48
N ALA A 35 7.53 2.69 -10.73
CA ALA A 35 8.71 2.81 -11.58
C ALA A 35 8.35 3.30 -13.00
N GLY A 36 7.29 2.75 -13.58
CA GLY A 36 6.76 3.17 -14.89
C GLY A 36 6.23 4.62 -14.92
N ASN A 37 6.03 5.25 -13.76
CA ASN A 37 5.63 6.66 -13.61
C ASN A 37 6.72 7.52 -12.96
N SER A 38 7.99 7.19 -13.21
CA SER A 38 9.14 7.93 -12.67
C SER A 38 9.16 7.98 -11.13
N TRP A 39 8.63 6.95 -10.46
CA TRP A 39 8.55 6.84 -9.00
C TRP A 39 7.69 7.91 -8.31
N ARG A 40 6.69 8.44 -9.03
CA ARG A 40 5.80 9.52 -8.54
C ARG A 40 4.35 9.10 -8.35
N LEU A 41 4.02 7.85 -8.71
CA LEU A 41 2.66 7.33 -8.55
C LEU A 41 2.34 7.21 -7.06
N LEU A 42 3.31 6.74 -6.28
CA LEU A 42 3.18 6.49 -4.83
C LEU A 42 3.70 7.64 -3.94
N ASP A 43 4.04 8.80 -4.51
CA ASP A 43 4.43 9.99 -3.73
C ASP A 43 3.41 10.24 -2.60
N GLY A 44 3.87 10.20 -1.34
CA GLY A 44 3.06 10.43 -0.14
C GLY A 44 2.30 9.21 0.40
N PHE A 45 2.35 8.06 -0.27
CA PHE A 45 1.61 6.86 0.16
C PHE A 45 2.12 6.32 1.50
N ARG A 46 3.45 6.21 1.65
CA ARG A 46 4.09 5.75 2.89
C ARG A 46 3.76 6.67 4.07
N GLU A 47 3.84 7.98 3.86
CA GLU A 47 3.54 9.00 4.86
C GLU A 47 2.07 8.93 5.30
N TRP A 48 1.17 8.75 4.33
CA TRP A 48 -0.26 8.57 4.59
C TRP A 48 -0.52 7.30 5.42
N LEU A 49 0.09 6.17 5.07
CA LEU A 49 -0.04 4.91 5.81
C LEU A 49 0.46 5.02 7.26
N ALA A 50 1.66 5.59 7.45
CA ALA A 50 2.25 5.78 8.78
C ALA A 50 1.39 6.71 9.65
N THR A 51 0.90 7.81 9.07
CA THR A 51 -0.03 8.72 9.75
C THR A 51 -1.30 8.00 10.20
N GLY A 52 -1.86 7.12 9.36
CA GLY A 52 -3.05 6.33 9.69
C GLY A 52 -2.85 5.38 10.88
N LEU A 53 -1.64 4.88 11.10
CA LEU A 53 -1.29 4.06 12.28
C LEU A 53 -0.88 4.90 13.50
N GLY A 54 -0.48 6.16 13.29
CA GLY A 54 0.20 6.95 14.31
C GLY A 54 1.59 6.43 14.69
N ASP A 55 2.15 5.49 13.91
CA ASP A 55 3.44 4.84 14.12
C ASP A 55 4.04 4.38 12.76
N GLY A 56 5.27 3.86 12.77
CA GLY A 56 5.91 3.23 11.62
C GLY A 56 6.56 4.21 10.65
N ALA A 57 6.89 5.41 11.12
CA ALA A 57 7.59 6.43 10.32
C ALA A 57 8.95 5.96 9.78
N ASN A 58 9.55 4.92 10.37
CA ASN A 58 10.79 4.28 9.92
C ASN A 58 10.57 3.06 8.99
N LEU A 59 9.32 2.66 8.75
CA LEU A 59 8.99 1.47 7.96
C LEU A 59 8.79 1.81 6.48
N SER A 60 9.02 0.82 5.63
CA SER A 60 8.64 0.89 4.21
C SER A 60 7.12 0.83 4.05
N TRP A 61 6.59 1.26 2.91
CA TRP A 61 5.15 1.18 2.66
C TRP A 61 4.63 -0.26 2.68
N GLN A 62 5.44 -1.24 2.23
CA GLN A 62 5.06 -2.65 2.25
C GLN A 62 4.86 -3.15 3.68
N ALA A 63 5.81 -2.84 4.57
CA ALA A 63 5.70 -3.19 5.99
C ALA A 63 4.50 -2.49 6.66
N LEU A 64 4.24 -1.23 6.31
CA LEU A 64 3.07 -0.50 6.80
C LEU A 64 1.75 -1.16 6.34
N VAL A 65 1.65 -1.60 5.09
CA VAL A 65 0.46 -2.33 4.60
C VAL A 65 0.26 -3.61 5.39
N VAL A 66 1.31 -4.39 5.65
CA VAL A 66 1.21 -5.60 6.49
C VAL A 66 0.70 -5.27 7.89
N ARG A 67 1.21 -4.20 8.52
CA ARG A 67 0.72 -3.74 9.83
C ARG A 67 -0.74 -3.27 9.81
N HIS A 68 -1.20 -2.67 8.72
CA HIS A 68 -2.62 -2.31 8.52
C HIS A 68 -3.53 -3.53 8.29
N SER A 69 -2.98 -4.68 7.89
CA SER A 69 -3.75 -5.85 7.45
C SER A 69 -4.04 -6.85 8.55
N LEU A 70 -3.20 -6.90 9.59
CA LEU A 70 -3.22 -7.94 10.61
C LEU A 70 -3.45 -7.32 11.99
N SER A 71 -4.40 -7.88 12.74
CA SER A 71 -4.74 -7.43 14.10
C SER A 71 -3.92 -8.22 15.13
N GLY A 72 -3.02 -7.54 15.85
CA GLY A 72 -2.33 -8.08 17.03
C GLY A 72 -1.01 -8.81 16.73
N GLY A 73 0.11 -8.19 17.14
CA GLY A 73 1.44 -8.82 17.07
C GLY A 73 2.00 -9.03 15.66
N SER A 74 1.48 -8.28 14.69
CA SER A 74 1.67 -8.51 13.26
C SER A 74 3.13 -8.48 12.83
N PRO A 75 3.50 -9.31 11.84
CA PRO A 75 4.81 -9.27 11.23
C PRO A 75 5.21 -7.85 10.83
N ASN A 76 6.44 -7.46 11.15
CA ASN A 76 6.98 -6.14 10.79
C ASN A 76 7.47 -6.11 9.34
N SER A 77 7.45 -7.25 8.65
CA SER A 77 8.02 -7.44 7.33
C SER A 77 7.11 -8.28 6.43
N PRO A 78 7.02 -7.94 5.13
CA PRO A 78 6.41 -8.79 4.11
C PRO A 78 6.97 -10.22 4.05
N ALA A 79 8.25 -10.40 4.42
CA ALA A 79 8.92 -11.70 4.39
C ALA A 79 8.40 -12.69 5.45
N GLU A 80 7.66 -12.19 6.44
CA GLU A 80 7.11 -12.98 7.54
C GLU A 80 5.66 -13.45 7.25
N LEU A 81 5.10 -13.12 6.07
CA LEU A 81 3.81 -13.63 5.61
C LEU A 81 3.96 -15.06 5.08
N VAL A 82 3.79 -16.06 5.95
CA VAL A 82 4.05 -17.47 5.63
C VAL A 82 2.78 -18.19 5.17
N GLY A 83 1.60 -17.73 5.59
CA GLY A 83 0.32 -18.36 5.24
C GLY A 83 -0.34 -17.80 3.99
N GLU A 84 -1.00 -18.65 3.20
CA GLU A 84 -1.85 -18.24 2.07
C GLU A 84 -2.97 -17.29 2.54
N GLY A 85 -3.55 -17.54 3.72
CA GLY A 85 -4.55 -16.66 4.33
C GLY A 85 -4.01 -15.27 4.66
N GLU A 86 -2.80 -15.18 5.24
CA GLU A 86 -2.17 -13.90 5.57
C GLU A 86 -1.81 -13.11 4.29
N ASN A 87 -1.31 -13.81 3.27
CA ASN A 87 -1.04 -13.23 1.96
C ASN A 87 -2.33 -12.69 1.33
N SER A 88 -3.41 -13.47 1.33
CA SER A 88 -4.69 -13.03 0.77
C SER A 88 -5.24 -11.79 1.48
N VAL A 89 -5.15 -11.74 2.81
CA VAL A 89 -5.60 -10.58 3.61
C VAL A 89 -4.74 -9.35 3.31
N ALA A 90 -3.41 -9.51 3.26
CA ALA A 90 -2.49 -8.41 2.98
C ALA A 90 -2.63 -7.88 1.54
N VAL A 91 -2.87 -8.75 0.56
CA VAL A 91 -3.11 -8.38 -0.84
C VAL A 91 -4.42 -7.61 -0.98
N ALA A 92 -5.50 -8.10 -0.36
CA ALA A 92 -6.78 -7.39 -0.38
C ALA A 92 -6.64 -5.99 0.24
N ARG A 93 -6.00 -5.92 1.42
CA ARG A 93 -5.79 -4.64 2.11
C ARG A 93 -4.88 -3.69 1.35
N LEU A 94 -3.85 -4.18 0.65
CA LEU A 94 -3.00 -3.35 -0.22
C LEU A 94 -3.84 -2.56 -1.23
N PHE A 95 -4.70 -3.25 -1.97
CA PHE A 95 -5.47 -2.60 -3.03
C PHE A 95 -6.59 -1.70 -2.48
N GLU A 96 -7.19 -2.05 -1.33
CA GLU A 96 -8.10 -1.14 -0.62
C GLU A 96 -7.39 0.14 -0.16
N LEU A 97 -6.21 0.03 0.45
CA LEU A 97 -5.43 1.17 0.91
C LEU A 97 -4.99 2.07 -0.26
N LEU A 98 -4.67 1.50 -1.42
CA LEU A 98 -4.36 2.27 -2.63
C LEU A 98 -5.57 3.05 -3.14
N GLU A 99 -6.77 2.46 -3.12
CA GLU A 99 -8.02 3.13 -3.47
C GLU A 99 -8.35 4.27 -2.48
N GLU A 100 -8.27 4.00 -1.18
CA GLU A 100 -8.46 5.00 -0.12
C GLU A 100 -7.44 6.16 -0.25
N PHE A 101 -6.17 5.84 -0.46
CA PHE A 101 -5.11 6.82 -0.65
C PHE A 101 -5.37 7.72 -1.87
N TRP A 102 -5.80 7.14 -2.99
CA TRP A 102 -6.07 7.88 -4.21
C TRP A 102 -7.17 8.92 -3.99
N GLU A 103 -8.24 8.54 -3.30
CA GLU A 103 -9.33 9.44 -2.91
C GLU A 103 -8.85 10.58 -2.00
N VAL A 104 -8.01 10.27 -1.01
CA VAL A 104 -7.44 11.29 -0.11
C VAL A 104 -6.51 12.23 -0.86
N ARG A 105 -5.65 11.71 -1.74
CA ARG A 105 -4.70 12.51 -2.52
C ARG A 105 -5.41 13.50 -3.44
N GLN A 106 -6.52 13.10 -4.07
CA GLN A 106 -7.34 14.00 -4.87
C GLN A 106 -8.00 15.10 -4.04
N LYS A 107 -8.48 14.79 -2.83
CA LYS A 107 -9.18 15.75 -1.96
C LYS A 107 -8.26 16.72 -1.23
N ARG A 108 -7.12 16.24 -0.72
CA ARG A 108 -6.22 17.01 0.18
C ARG A 108 -4.93 17.48 -0.46
N SER A 109 -4.66 17.07 -1.71
CA SER A 109 -3.37 17.23 -2.40
C SER A 109 -2.21 16.52 -1.70
N LEU A 110 -1.10 16.37 -2.44
CA LEU A 110 0.13 15.78 -1.92
C LEU A 110 0.74 16.62 -0.77
N ALA A 111 0.69 17.95 -0.88
CA ALA A 111 1.19 18.85 0.16
C ALA A 111 0.42 18.69 1.48
N GLY A 112 -0.90 18.46 1.42
CA GLY A 112 -1.72 18.21 2.60
C GLY A 112 -1.37 16.91 3.32
N ILE A 113 -1.01 15.86 2.56
CA ILE A 113 -0.53 14.59 3.13
C ILE A 113 0.78 14.80 3.89
N PHE A 114 1.76 15.46 3.28
CA PHE A 114 3.04 15.72 3.93
C PHE A 114 2.90 16.64 5.16
N ALA A 115 2.06 17.69 5.08
CA ALA A 115 1.81 18.56 6.23
C ALA A 115 1.22 17.80 7.43
N GLN A 116 0.29 16.88 7.18
CA GLN A 116 -0.27 16.04 8.24
C GLN A 116 0.78 15.08 8.81
N TYR A 117 1.60 14.47 7.96
CA TYR A 117 2.68 13.59 8.40
C TYR A 117 3.68 14.31 9.32
N THR A 118 4.14 15.50 8.91
CA THR A 118 5.02 16.35 9.73
C THR A 118 4.37 16.73 11.06
N LYS A 119 3.06 16.95 11.11
CA LYS A 119 2.37 17.23 12.37
C LYS A 119 2.40 16.05 13.35
N VAL A 120 2.41 14.81 12.86
CA VAL A 120 2.36 13.61 13.69
C VAL A 120 3.77 13.16 14.12
N PHE A 121 4.77 13.29 13.24
CA PHE A 121 6.11 12.72 13.47
C PHE A 121 7.26 13.74 13.43
N GLY A 122 6.97 15.03 13.20
CA GLY A 122 7.96 16.11 13.16
C GLY A 122 8.20 16.79 14.50
#